data_AF-A0A843FY66-F1
#
_entry.id   AF-A0A843FY66-F1
#
_cell.length_a   1.000
_cell.length_b   1.000
_cell.length_c   1.000
_cell.angle_alpha   90.00
_cell.angle_beta   90.00
_cell.angle_gamma   90.00
#
_symmetry.space_group_name_H-M   'P 1'
#
loop_
_entity.id
_entity.type
_entity.pdbx_description
1 polymer ?
#
loop_
_entity_poly.entity_id
_entity_poly.type
_entity_poly.pdbx_seq_one_letter_code
_entity_poly.pdbx_strand_id
1 'polypeptide(L)'
;MNKQEFLSQLRNSLAGLPQEDIDERLGFYDEMIDDRIEDGLTEEEAVAEIGPIEAIVPQIVADIPLPKLVKERMKPKRRLSAGEIVLLILGAPLWFPLLVAAFAILLSIYIVIWSVIISLWAVEVSFIVSAVAGVIGGIVLICMGRGAEGLTLIGGGLVLAGLSVFLYFGCLAASKGTIILTKKIALWIKSLFIRKESSK
;
A
#
# COMPACT_ATOMS: atom_id res chain seq x y z
N MET A 1 -30.06 3.69 -37.50
CA MET A 1 -29.04 4.74 -37.31
C MET A 1 -28.42 4.99 -38.66
N ASN A 2 -28.18 6.25 -39.02
CA ASN A 2 -27.54 6.56 -40.30
C ASN A 2 -26.00 6.47 -40.17
N LYS A 3 -25.29 6.57 -41.29
CA LYS A 3 -23.82 6.42 -41.34
C LYS A 3 -23.10 7.39 -40.38
N GLN A 4 -23.48 8.66 -40.39
CA GLN A 4 -22.86 9.69 -39.56
C GLN A 4 -23.09 9.46 -38.07
N GLU A 5 -24.29 9.04 -37.70
CA GLU A 5 -24.66 8.73 -36.33
C GLU A 5 -23.86 7.53 -35.81
N PHE A 6 -23.71 6.48 -36.61
CA PHE A 6 -22.87 5.32 -36.28
C PHE A 6 -21.41 5.70 -36.04
N LEU A 7 -20.77 6.41 -36.98
CA LEU A 7 -19.36 6.80 -36.86
C LEU A 7 -19.13 7.75 -35.67
N SER A 8 -20.08 8.64 -35.40
CA SER A 8 -20.01 9.53 -34.24
C SER A 8 -20.08 8.76 -32.91
N GLN A 9 -20.98 7.77 -32.81
CA GLN A 9 -21.14 6.94 -31.63
C GLN A 9 -19.94 6.00 -31.44
N LEU A 10 -19.39 5.44 -32.52
CA LEU A 10 -18.18 4.63 -32.50
C LEU A 10 -16.98 5.45 -32.01
N ARG A 11 -16.79 6.67 -32.52
CA ARG A 11 -15.73 7.59 -32.07
C ARG A 11 -15.82 7.91 -30.58
N ASN A 12 -17.04 8.19 -30.10
CA ASN A 12 -17.28 8.49 -28.69
C ASN A 12 -17.02 7.26 -27.80
N SER A 13 -17.35 6.06 -28.27
CA SER A 13 -17.15 4.81 -27.54
C SER A 13 -15.68 4.38 -27.48
N LEU A 14 -14.88 4.79 -28.47
CA LEU A 14 -13.43 4.58 -28.52
C LEU A 14 -12.63 5.71 -27.84
N ALA A 15 -13.29 6.68 -27.22
CA ALA A 15 -12.64 7.82 -26.57
C ALA A 15 -11.68 7.35 -25.45
N GLY A 16 -10.38 7.60 -25.63
CA GLY A 16 -9.33 7.20 -24.69
C GLY A 16 -8.34 6.18 -25.23
N LEU A 17 -8.55 5.71 -26.46
CA LEU A 17 -7.56 4.97 -27.26
C LEU A 17 -6.63 5.93 -28.02
N PRO A 18 -5.50 5.45 -28.57
CA PRO A 18 -4.63 6.27 -29.41
C PRO A 18 -5.41 6.81 -30.64
N GLN A 19 -5.29 8.11 -30.92
CA GLN A 19 -6.05 8.78 -31.99
C GLN A 19 -5.82 8.15 -33.37
N GLU A 20 -4.58 7.71 -33.66
CA GLU A 20 -4.23 7.02 -34.90
C GLU A 20 -5.04 5.73 -35.09
N ASP A 21 -5.17 4.91 -34.03
CA ASP A 21 -5.96 3.67 -34.09
C ASP A 21 -7.48 3.98 -34.18
N ILE A 22 -7.96 5.10 -33.61
CA ILE A 22 -9.37 5.53 -33.72
C ILE A 22 -9.68 5.94 -35.16
N ASP A 23 -8.84 6.79 -35.76
CA ASP A 23 -9.07 7.33 -37.10
C ASP A 23 -8.93 6.22 -38.16
N GLU A 24 -7.99 5.28 -37.99
CA GLU A 24 -7.86 4.09 -38.85
C GLU A 24 -9.13 3.22 -38.81
N ARG A 25 -9.66 2.93 -37.61
CA ARG A 25 -10.87 2.10 -37.47
C ARG A 25 -12.10 2.82 -37.98
N LEU A 26 -12.23 4.13 -37.76
CA LEU A 26 -13.32 4.92 -38.33
C LEU A 26 -13.28 4.89 -39.86
N GLY A 27 -12.10 5.06 -40.47
CA GLY A 27 -11.94 4.96 -41.93
C GLY A 27 -12.31 3.58 -42.48
N PHE A 28 -11.87 2.51 -41.81
CA PHE A 28 -12.23 1.14 -42.20
C PHE A 28 -13.76 0.92 -42.21
N TYR A 29 -14.47 1.35 -41.15
CA TYR A 29 -15.92 1.22 -41.11
C TYR A 29 -16.64 2.19 -42.06
N ASP A 30 -16.07 3.37 -42.33
CA ASP A 30 -16.60 4.34 -43.31
C ASP A 30 -16.61 3.75 -44.73
N GLU A 31 -15.47 3.20 -45.17
CA GLU A 31 -15.34 2.49 -46.45
C GLU A 31 -16.27 1.28 -46.52
N MET A 32 -16.33 0.48 -45.46
CA MET A 32 -17.15 -0.72 -45.43
C MET A 32 -18.67 -0.44 -45.44
N ILE A 33 -19.10 0.74 -44.98
CA ILE A 33 -20.48 1.22 -45.11
C ILE A 33 -20.72 1.71 -46.55
N ASP A 34 -19.76 2.45 -47.13
CA ASP A 34 -19.89 2.98 -48.50
C ASP A 34 -19.99 1.86 -49.54
N ASP A 35 -19.17 0.81 -49.44
CA ASP A 35 -19.24 -0.36 -50.33
C ASP A 35 -20.65 -0.98 -50.36
N ARG A 36 -21.31 -1.05 -49.19
CA ARG A 36 -22.66 -1.60 -49.07
C ARG A 36 -23.73 -0.67 -49.66
N ILE A 37 -23.55 0.63 -49.51
CA ILE A 37 -24.43 1.62 -50.13
C ILE A 37 -24.30 1.55 -51.65
N GLU A 38 -23.07 1.39 -52.17
CA GLU A 38 -22.82 1.19 -53.61
C GLU A 38 -23.46 -0.10 -54.15
N ASP A 39 -23.50 -1.16 -53.34
CA ASP A 39 -24.21 -2.42 -53.63
C ASP A 39 -25.75 -2.30 -53.60
N GLY A 40 -26.29 -1.12 -53.30
CA GLY A 40 -27.71 -0.79 -53.39
C GLY A 40 -28.50 -0.91 -52.09
N LEU A 41 -27.82 -1.07 -50.95
CA LEU A 41 -28.45 -0.99 -49.62
C LEU A 41 -28.70 0.47 -49.23
N THR A 42 -29.75 0.70 -48.44
CA THR A 42 -29.93 2.01 -47.77
C THR A 42 -28.90 2.17 -46.65
N GLU A 43 -28.58 3.41 -46.25
CA GLU A 43 -27.60 3.68 -45.18
C GLU A 43 -27.94 2.94 -43.89
N GLU A 44 -29.24 2.89 -43.53
CA GLU A 44 -29.70 2.22 -42.32
C GLU A 44 -29.54 0.69 -42.40
N GLU A 45 -29.73 0.10 -43.58
CA GLU A 45 -29.53 -1.34 -43.81
C GLU A 45 -28.05 -1.71 -43.83
N ALA A 46 -27.22 -0.88 -44.46
CA ALA A 46 -25.76 -1.05 -44.48
C ALA A 46 -25.16 -1.05 -43.07
N VAL A 47 -25.60 -0.10 -42.22
CA VAL A 47 -25.16 -0.05 -40.81
C VAL A 47 -25.72 -1.23 -40.00
N ALA A 48 -26.96 -1.65 -40.26
CA ALA A 48 -27.55 -2.80 -39.56
C ALA A 48 -26.80 -4.11 -39.85
N GLU A 49 -26.28 -4.29 -41.06
CA GLU A 49 -25.53 -5.50 -41.45
C GLU A 49 -24.14 -5.57 -40.78
N ILE A 50 -23.51 -4.43 -40.52
CA ILE A 50 -22.20 -4.34 -39.85
C ILE A 50 -22.30 -4.77 -38.38
N GLY A 51 -23.44 -4.53 -37.75
CA GLY A 51 -23.73 -4.96 -36.40
C GLY A 51 -23.57 -3.86 -35.34
N PRO A 52 -23.89 -4.20 -34.07
CA PRO A 52 -23.98 -3.22 -33.00
C PRO A 52 -22.60 -2.74 -32.53
N ILE A 53 -22.53 -1.44 -32.18
CA ILE A 53 -21.31 -0.78 -31.69
C ILE A 53 -20.77 -1.50 -30.43
N GLU A 54 -21.66 -2.02 -29.58
CA GLU A 54 -21.32 -2.75 -28.36
C GLU A 54 -20.59 -4.06 -28.64
N ALA A 55 -20.77 -4.66 -29.82
CA ALA A 55 -20.03 -5.85 -30.24
C ALA A 55 -18.70 -5.50 -30.93
N ILE A 56 -18.63 -4.33 -31.56
CA ILE A 56 -17.46 -3.87 -32.34
C ILE A 56 -16.37 -3.32 -31.42
N VAL A 57 -16.74 -2.48 -30.45
CA VAL A 57 -15.79 -1.81 -29.55
C VAL A 57 -14.87 -2.78 -28.79
N PRO A 58 -15.38 -3.89 -28.18
CA PRO A 58 -14.52 -4.86 -27.50
C PRO A 58 -13.50 -5.53 -28.43
N GLN A 59 -13.85 -5.75 -29.70
CA GLN A 59 -12.95 -6.35 -30.69
C GLN A 59 -11.82 -5.39 -31.05
N ILE A 60 -12.16 -4.13 -31.32
CA ILE A 60 -11.15 -3.08 -31.58
C ILE A 60 -10.19 -2.93 -30.40
N VAL A 61 -10.71 -2.91 -29.16
CA VAL A 61 -9.88 -2.79 -27.96
C VAL A 61 -8.96 -4.01 -27.78
N ALA A 62 -9.43 -5.21 -28.11
CA ALA A 62 -8.63 -6.43 -28.02
C ALA A 62 -7.48 -6.48 -29.03
N ASP A 63 -7.66 -5.86 -30.20
CA ASP A 63 -6.65 -5.80 -31.25
C ASP A 63 -5.50 -4.83 -30.93
N ILE A 64 -5.72 -3.84 -30.04
CA ILE A 64 -4.71 -2.83 -29.73
C ILE A 64 -3.71 -3.40 -28.71
N PRO A 65 -2.40 -3.45 -29.04
CA PRO A 65 -1.38 -3.92 -28.11
C PRO A 65 -1.38 -3.12 -26.80
N LEU A 66 -1.35 -3.84 -25.66
CA LEU A 66 -1.25 -3.23 -24.32
C LEU A 66 -0.17 -2.13 -24.19
N PRO A 67 1.04 -2.25 -24.80
CA PRO A 67 2.04 -1.19 -24.74
C PRO A 67 1.57 0.15 -25.33
N LYS A 68 0.78 0.13 -26.41
CA LYS A 68 0.21 1.34 -27.02
C LYS A 68 -0.79 2.00 -26.05
N LEU A 69 -1.65 1.21 -25.41
CA LEU A 69 -2.62 1.70 -24.43
C LEU A 69 -1.95 2.32 -23.20
N VAL A 70 -0.92 1.67 -22.66
CA VAL A 70 -0.15 2.20 -21.52
C VAL A 70 0.52 3.51 -21.89
N LYS A 71 1.12 3.61 -23.09
CA LYS A 71 1.77 4.83 -23.57
C LYS A 71 0.79 6.00 -23.69
N GLU A 72 -0.40 5.76 -24.23
CA GLU A 72 -1.44 6.80 -24.34
C GLU A 72 -1.92 7.26 -22.95
N ARG A 73 -2.08 6.32 -22.01
CA ARG A 73 -2.49 6.64 -20.62
C ARG A 73 -1.41 7.36 -19.83
N MET A 74 -0.13 7.16 -20.16
CA MET A 74 0.99 7.86 -19.56
C MET A 74 1.31 9.21 -20.21
N LYS A 75 0.69 9.57 -21.33
CA LYS A 75 0.84 10.92 -21.88
C LYS A 75 0.35 11.93 -20.83
N PRO A 76 1.19 12.88 -20.41
CA PRO A 76 0.81 13.84 -19.41
C PRO A 76 -0.36 14.69 -19.94
N LYS A 77 -1.52 14.61 -19.26
CA LYS A 77 -2.75 15.38 -19.59
C LYS A 77 -2.55 16.89 -19.53
N ARG A 78 -1.50 17.36 -18.84
CA ARG A 78 -1.18 18.76 -18.63
C ARG A 78 0.25 19.03 -19.07
N ARG A 79 0.45 20.09 -19.85
CA ARG A 79 1.76 20.68 -20.09
C ARG A 79 2.19 21.39 -18.81
N LEU A 80 3.23 20.89 -18.16
CA LEU A 80 3.82 21.55 -17.00
C LEU A 80 4.43 22.88 -17.45
N SER A 81 4.24 23.94 -16.66
CA SER A 81 4.85 25.24 -16.95
C SER A 81 6.38 25.11 -16.84
N ALA A 82 7.13 25.87 -17.66
CA ALA A 82 8.59 25.85 -17.63
C ALA A 82 9.15 26.12 -16.22
N GLY A 83 8.49 26.97 -15.43
CA GLY A 83 8.86 27.22 -14.03
C GLY A 83 8.67 26.00 -13.12
N GLU A 84 7.62 25.21 -13.33
CA GLU A 84 7.39 23.97 -12.57
C GLU A 84 8.43 22.91 -12.91
N ILE A 85 8.84 22.83 -14.18
CA ILE A 85 9.90 21.90 -14.63
C ILE A 85 11.24 22.31 -14.03
N VAL A 86 11.60 23.59 -14.04
CA VAL A 86 12.83 24.09 -13.42
C VAL A 86 12.83 23.84 -11.90
N LEU A 87 11.72 24.08 -11.22
CA LEU A 87 11.58 23.79 -9.78
C LEU A 87 11.65 22.28 -9.49
N LEU A 88 11.10 21.45 -10.37
CA LEU A 88 11.19 20.00 -10.26
C LEU A 88 12.62 19.52 -10.49
N ILE A 89 13.37 20.10 -11.42
CA ILE A 89 14.77 19.74 -11.70
C ILE A 89 15.70 20.19 -10.56
N LEU A 90 15.52 21.41 -10.04
CA LEU A 90 16.28 21.90 -8.87
C LEU A 90 15.87 21.20 -7.58
N GLY A 91 14.59 20.82 -7.48
CA GLY A 91 14.05 20.07 -6.35
C GLY A 91 14.32 18.57 -6.43
N ALA A 92 14.53 17.98 -7.61
CA ALA A 92 14.71 16.53 -7.80
C ALA A 92 15.87 15.96 -6.97
N PRO A 93 17.04 16.62 -6.89
CA PRO A 93 18.11 16.22 -5.97
C PRO A 93 17.73 16.32 -4.48
N LEU A 94 16.73 17.13 -4.14
CA LEU A 94 16.28 17.41 -2.77
C LEU A 94 15.12 16.51 -2.32
N TRP A 95 14.20 16.16 -3.23
CA TRP A 95 13.05 15.30 -2.92
C TRP A 95 13.46 13.90 -2.50
N PHE A 96 14.47 13.32 -3.15
CA PHE A 96 14.92 11.98 -2.83
C PHE A 96 15.54 11.89 -1.41
N PRO A 97 16.53 12.72 -1.03
CA PRO A 97 17.04 12.76 0.34
C PRO A 97 15.96 13.08 1.37
N LEU A 98 15.02 13.97 1.05
CA LEU A 98 13.92 14.32 1.96
C LEU A 98 13.00 13.12 2.22
N LEU A 99 12.69 12.34 1.19
CA LEU A 99 11.91 11.10 1.31
C LEU A 99 12.66 10.07 2.15
N VAL A 100 13.96 9.88 1.87
CA VAL A 100 14.81 8.97 2.65
C VAL A 100 14.88 9.39 4.12
N ALA A 101 15.03 10.69 4.40
CA ALA A 101 15.05 11.23 5.76
C ALA A 101 13.70 11.00 6.47
N ALA A 102 12.58 11.29 5.79
CA ALA A 102 11.25 11.04 6.35
C ALA A 102 11.03 9.55 6.66
N PHE A 103 11.45 8.66 5.77
CA PHE A 103 11.39 7.22 5.99
C PHE A 103 12.28 6.78 7.17
N ALA A 104 13.50 7.30 7.26
CA ALA A 104 14.42 7.02 8.36
C ALA A 104 13.86 7.47 9.71
N ILE A 105 13.19 8.62 9.77
CA ILE A 105 12.52 9.11 10.99
C ILE A 105 11.39 8.15 11.42
N LEU A 106 10.53 7.74 10.48
CA LEU A 106 9.45 6.80 10.77
C LEU A 106 9.98 5.44 11.25
N LEU A 107 11.02 4.94 10.59
CA LEU A 107 11.69 3.70 10.99
C LEU A 107 12.34 3.82 12.36
N SER A 108 13.01 4.93 12.65
CA SER A 108 13.61 5.22 13.96
C SER A 108 12.56 5.19 15.08
N ILE A 109 11.43 5.90 14.90
CA ILE A 109 10.34 5.89 15.88
C ILE A 109 9.83 4.47 16.12
N TYR A 110 9.67 3.68 15.06
CA TYR A 110 9.26 2.29 15.17
C TYR A 110 10.25 1.44 15.98
N ILE A 111 11.55 1.56 15.67
CA ILE A 111 12.62 0.85 16.39
C ILE A 111 12.64 1.26 17.87
N VAL A 112 12.52 2.54 18.19
CA VAL A 112 12.51 3.04 19.57
C VAL A 112 11.36 2.41 20.35
N ILE A 113 10.14 2.37 19.79
CA ILE A 113 8.99 1.74 20.43
C ILE A 113 9.28 0.27 20.76
N TRP A 114 9.82 -0.49 19.80
CA TRP A 114 10.16 -1.90 20.03
C TRP A 114 11.33 -2.10 20.99
N SER A 115 12.33 -1.22 20.97
CA SER A 115 13.46 -1.29 21.92
C SER A 115 13.01 -1.11 23.36
N VAL A 116 12.01 -0.23 23.61
CA VAL A 116 11.43 -0.05 24.94
C VAL A 116 10.74 -1.34 25.38
N ILE A 117 9.95 -1.98 24.51
CA ILE A 117 9.32 -3.27 24.80
C ILE A 117 10.38 -4.33 25.15
N ILE A 118 11.41 -4.47 24.33
CA ILE A 118 12.50 -5.44 24.57
C ILE A 118 13.20 -5.15 25.90
N SER A 119 13.46 -3.88 26.22
CA SER A 119 14.09 -3.50 27.49
C SER A 119 13.23 -3.87 28.70
N LEU A 120 11.91 -3.71 28.63
CA LEU A 120 10.99 -4.11 29.70
C LEU A 120 11.03 -5.61 29.94
N TRP A 121 11.03 -6.42 28.87
CA TRP A 121 11.19 -7.87 28.98
C TRP A 121 12.57 -8.28 29.50
N ALA A 122 13.64 -7.57 29.11
CA ALA A 122 14.99 -7.85 29.62
C ALA A 122 15.11 -7.58 31.13
N VAL A 123 14.47 -6.51 31.61
CA VAL A 123 14.36 -6.20 33.05
C VAL A 123 13.62 -7.32 33.77
N GLU A 124 12.48 -7.77 33.22
CA GLU A 124 11.71 -8.86 33.80
C GLU A 124 12.53 -10.16 33.94
N VAL A 125 13.24 -10.56 32.88
CA VAL A 125 14.14 -11.72 32.92
C VAL A 125 15.22 -11.54 33.98
N SER A 126 15.78 -10.33 34.13
CA SER A 126 16.79 -10.03 35.15
C SER A 126 16.24 -10.22 36.57
N PHE A 127 14.98 -9.83 36.82
CA PHE A 127 14.32 -10.08 38.10
C PHE A 127 14.13 -11.58 38.36
N ILE A 128 13.69 -12.35 37.37
CA ILE A 128 13.50 -13.81 37.49
C ILE A 128 14.84 -14.50 37.79
N VAL A 129 15.90 -14.16 37.05
CA VAL A 129 17.23 -14.74 37.26
C VAL A 129 17.75 -14.37 38.65
N SER A 130 17.57 -13.12 39.08
CA SER A 130 17.99 -12.66 40.41
C SER A 130 17.21 -13.36 41.52
N ALA A 131 15.92 -13.64 41.32
CA ALA A 131 15.11 -14.39 42.26
C ALA A 131 15.61 -15.84 42.43
N VAL A 132 15.85 -16.54 41.32
CA VAL A 132 16.36 -17.91 41.33
C VAL A 132 17.76 -17.97 41.95
N ALA A 133 18.66 -17.05 41.55
CA ALA A 133 20.00 -16.96 42.10
C ALA A 133 19.99 -16.64 43.60
N GLY A 134 19.09 -15.77 44.06
CA GLY A 134 18.91 -15.44 45.47
C GLY A 134 18.49 -16.64 46.32
N VAL A 135 17.56 -17.46 45.82
CA VAL A 135 17.14 -18.68 46.52
C VAL A 135 18.26 -19.71 46.58
N ILE A 136 18.91 -20.01 45.45
CA ILE A 136 20.01 -20.99 45.39
C ILE A 136 21.19 -20.54 46.25
N GLY A 137 21.62 -19.28 46.08
CA GLY A 137 22.73 -18.71 46.85
C GLY A 137 22.44 -18.66 48.33
N GLY A 138 21.20 -18.36 48.72
CA GLY A 138 20.79 -18.37 50.11
C GLY A 138 20.81 -19.77 50.74
N ILE A 139 20.37 -20.80 50.02
CA ILE A 139 20.46 -22.21 50.48
C ILE A 139 21.93 -22.61 50.71
N VAL A 140 22.81 -22.29 49.76
CA VAL A 140 24.25 -22.58 49.88
C VAL A 140 24.86 -21.91 51.12
N LEU A 141 24.53 -20.64 51.38
CA LEU A 141 25.03 -19.91 52.54
C LEU A 141 24.53 -20.50 53.87
N ILE A 142 23.29 -20.97 53.93
CA ILE A 142 22.75 -21.69 55.10
C ILE A 142 23.57 -22.97 55.34
N CYS A 143 23.83 -23.76 54.29
CA CYS A 143 24.65 -24.98 54.40
C CYS A 143 26.09 -24.70 54.84
N MET A 144 26.63 -23.51 54.55
CA MET A 144 27.96 -23.06 55.00
C MET A 144 27.98 -22.49 56.44
N GLY A 145 26.87 -22.56 57.18
CA GLY A 145 26.78 -22.06 58.56
C GLY A 145 26.49 -20.56 58.69
N ARG A 146 26.27 -19.85 57.58
CA ARG A 146 25.90 -18.42 57.56
C ARG A 146 24.39 -18.24 57.44
N GLY A 147 23.66 -18.79 58.42
CA GLY A 147 22.20 -18.89 58.37
C GLY A 147 21.46 -17.56 58.19
N ALA A 148 21.87 -16.51 58.91
CA ALA A 148 21.23 -15.20 58.83
C ALA A 148 21.34 -14.56 57.43
N GLU A 149 22.51 -14.64 56.81
CA GLU A 149 22.74 -14.09 55.46
C GLU A 149 22.06 -14.91 54.37
N GLY A 150 21.99 -16.23 54.54
CA GLY A 150 21.26 -17.06 53.61
C GLY A 150 19.74 -16.81 53.66
N LEU A 151 19.19 -16.57 54.86
CA LEU A 151 17.77 -16.24 55.01
C LEU A 151 17.41 -14.90 54.36
N THR A 152 18.27 -13.88 54.48
CA THR A 152 18.04 -12.58 53.84
C THR A 152 18.10 -12.67 52.31
N LEU A 153 19.00 -13.49 51.76
CA LEU A 153 19.09 -13.75 50.31
C LEU A 153 17.86 -14.49 49.76
N ILE A 154 17.35 -15.49 50.48
CA ILE A 154 16.11 -16.19 50.10
C ILE A 154 14.93 -15.21 50.15
N GLY A 155 14.82 -14.42 51.23
CA GLY A 155 13.78 -13.41 51.37
C GLY A 155 13.82 -12.37 50.24
N GLY A 156 15.01 -11.86 49.91
CA GLY A 156 15.21 -10.96 48.77
C GLY A 156 14.83 -11.62 47.44
N GLY A 157 15.21 -12.88 47.23
CA GLY A 157 14.83 -13.64 46.03
C GLY A 157 13.32 -13.80 45.89
N LEU A 158 12.60 -14.08 46.98
CA LEU A 158 11.14 -14.17 46.98
C LEU A 158 10.46 -12.82 46.69
N VAL A 159 11.00 -11.71 47.21
CA VAL A 159 10.50 -10.36 46.89
C VAL A 159 10.68 -10.07 45.40
N LEU A 160 11.85 -10.39 44.83
CA LEU A 160 12.11 -10.22 43.39
C LEU A 160 11.20 -11.10 42.54
N ALA A 161 10.88 -12.33 42.97
CA ALA A 161 9.91 -13.20 42.31
C ALA A 161 8.49 -12.61 42.35
N GLY A 162 8.08 -12.02 43.47
CA GLY A 162 6.80 -11.32 43.56
C GLY A 162 6.73 -10.12 42.61
N LEU A 163 7.80 -9.32 42.55
CA LEU A 163 7.90 -8.18 41.63
C LEU A 163 7.91 -8.61 40.16
N SER A 164 8.55 -9.72 39.81
CA SER A 164 8.58 -10.21 38.43
C SER A 164 7.17 -10.59 37.94
N VAL A 165 6.35 -11.21 38.78
CA VAL A 165 4.95 -11.53 38.43
C VAL A 165 4.15 -10.26 38.16
N PHE A 166 4.33 -9.22 38.98
CA PHE A 166 3.64 -7.94 38.77
C PHE A 166 4.11 -7.25 37.48
N LEU A 167 5.43 -7.22 37.23
CA LEU A 167 6.02 -6.65 36.02
C LEU A 167 5.56 -7.37 34.76
N TYR A 168 5.42 -8.70 34.79
CA TYR A 168 4.93 -9.48 33.65
C TYR A 168 3.57 -8.99 33.13
N PHE A 169 2.62 -8.70 34.02
CA PHE A 169 1.32 -8.14 33.61
C PHE A 169 1.46 -6.74 32.96
N GLY A 170 2.37 -5.91 33.49
CA GLY A 170 2.73 -4.62 32.91
C GLY A 170 3.35 -4.76 31.51
N CYS A 171 4.33 -5.65 31.36
CA CYS A 171 4.98 -5.97 30.08
C CYS A 171 3.98 -6.48 29.04
N LEU A 172 3.07 -7.37 29.44
CA LEU A 172 2.00 -7.88 28.58
C LEU A 172 1.04 -6.77 28.14
N ALA A 173 0.62 -5.90 29.06
CA ALA A 173 -0.25 -4.77 28.74
C ALA A 173 0.42 -3.80 27.76
N ALA A 174 1.69 -3.45 27.99
CA ALA A 174 2.49 -2.59 27.12
C ALA A 174 2.66 -3.21 25.71
N SER A 175 2.95 -4.51 25.63
CA SER A 175 3.09 -5.24 24.37
C SER A 175 1.77 -5.32 23.60
N LYS A 176 0.65 -5.58 24.28
CA LYS A 176 -0.68 -5.56 23.65
C LYS A 176 -1.05 -4.16 23.16
N GLY A 177 -0.80 -3.13 23.99
CA GLY A 177 -1.10 -1.73 23.65
C GLY A 177 -0.36 -1.27 22.40
N THR A 178 0.92 -1.61 22.29
CA THR A 178 1.74 -1.29 21.10
C THR A 178 1.25 -2.02 19.86
N ILE A 179 0.91 -3.30 19.93
CA ILE A 179 0.32 -4.03 18.79
C ILE A 179 -1.01 -3.41 18.34
N ILE A 180 -1.88 -3.04 19.28
CA ILE A 180 -3.17 -2.39 18.96
C ILE A 180 -2.93 -1.04 18.26
N LEU A 181 -1.96 -0.26 18.76
CA LEU A 181 -1.59 1.02 18.15
C LEU A 181 -1.06 0.82 16.72
N THR A 182 -0.16 -0.15 16.51
CA THR A 182 0.35 -0.48 15.17
C THR A 182 -0.79 -0.90 14.23
N LYS A 183 -1.73 -1.74 14.68
CA LYS A 183 -2.90 -2.13 13.88
C LYS A 183 -3.78 -0.93 13.53
N LYS A 184 -4.05 -0.03 14.49
CA LYS A 184 -4.84 1.19 14.23
C LYS A 184 -4.18 2.09 13.19
N ILE A 185 -2.86 2.30 13.30
CA ILE A 185 -2.10 3.10 12.34
C ILE A 185 -2.16 2.45 10.95
N ALA A 186 -1.95 1.14 10.86
CA ALA A 186 -2.02 0.42 9.58
C ALA A 186 -3.41 0.50 8.93
N LEU A 187 -4.48 0.33 9.72
CA LEU A 187 -5.86 0.46 9.24
C LEU A 187 -6.20 1.90 8.82
N TRP A 188 -5.68 2.90 9.54
CA TRP A 188 -5.84 4.31 9.19
C TRP A 188 -5.13 4.65 7.86
N ILE A 189 -3.91 4.16 7.66
CA ILE A 189 -3.20 4.31 6.38
C ILE A 189 -4.00 3.62 5.26
N LYS A 190 -4.48 2.39 5.48
CA LYS A 190 -5.29 1.66 4.50
C LYS A 190 -6.58 2.40 4.15
N SER A 191 -7.26 3.01 5.13
CA SER A 191 -8.48 3.76 4.88
C SER A 191 -8.25 5.05 4.09
N LEU A 192 -7.08 5.69 4.23
CA LEU A 192 -6.68 6.83 3.37
C LEU A 192 -6.52 6.43 1.90
N PHE A 193 -6.04 5.23 1.62
CA PHE A 193 -5.92 4.72 0.24
C PHE A 193 -7.29 4.35 -0.35
N ILE A 194 -8.12 3.60 0.38
CA ILE A 194 -9.43 3.14 -0.10
C ILE A 194 -10.39 4.31 -0.32
N ARG A 195 -10.36 5.34 0.53
CA ARG A 195 -11.22 6.53 0.39
C ARG A 195 -10.95 7.31 -0.92
N LYS A 196 -9.78 7.12 -1.54
CA LYS A 196 -9.40 7.79 -2.78
C LYS A 196 -9.93 7.09 -4.04
N GLU A 197 -10.29 5.80 -3.96
CA GLU A 197 -10.87 5.05 -5.09
C GLU A 197 -12.38 5.24 -5.25
N SER A 198 -13.11 5.52 -4.16
CA SER A 198 -14.57 5.73 -4.19
C SER A 198 -15.01 7.10 -4.74
N SER A 199 -14.07 7.95 -5.16
CA SER A 199 -14.35 9.31 -5.67
C SER A 199 -13.85 9.49 -7.11
N LYS A 200 -14.12 8.52 -7.97
CA LYS A 200 -13.97 8.66 -9.43
C LYS A 200 -15.22 8.20 -10.13
#